data_AF-A0AAU9RLT5-F1
#
_entry.id   AF-A0AAU9RLT5-F1
#
_cell.length_a   1.000
_cell.length_b   1.000
_cell.length_c   1.000
_cell.angle_alpha   90.00
_cell.angle_beta   90.00
_cell.angle_gamma   90.00
#
_symmetry.space_group_name_H-M   'P 1'
#
loop_
_entity.id
_entity.type
_entity.pdbx_description
1 polymer ?
#
loop_
_entity_poly.entity_id
_entity_poly.type
_entity_poly.pdbx_seq_one_letter_code
_entity_poly.pdbx_strand_id
1 'polypeptide(L)' 'MKVVVPLDQLKAVNHSSSRDNPSEKYIQVISIGEHEFWFMGFLYYDEALKCLQDILQERCAAV' A
#
# COMPACT_ATOMS: atom_id res chain seq x y z
N MET A 1 9.90 8.76 13.95
CA MET A 1 10.00 9.22 12.55
C MET A 1 8.64 9.10 11.90
N LYS A 2 8.25 10.06 11.05
CA LYS A 2 6.97 10.07 10.34
C LYS A 2 7.28 10.09 8.84
N VAL A 3 6.68 9.19 8.07
CA VAL A 3 6.70 9.21 6.60
C VAL A 3 5.36 9.77 6.13
N VAL A 4 5.39 10.68 5.17
CA VAL A 4 4.19 11.22 4.52
C VAL A 4 4.34 10.99 3.03
N VAL A 5 3.41 10.27 2.43
CA VAL A 5 3.32 10.07 0.98
C VAL A 5 2.11 10.86 0.49
N PRO A 6 2.32 11.96 -0.24
CA PRO A 6 1.24 12.67 -0.91
C PRO A 6 0.48 11.74 -1.87
N LEU A 7 -0.84 11.86 -1.95
CA LEU A 7 -1.68 10.96 -2.76
C LEU A 7 -1.40 11.07 -4.26
N ASP A 8 -1.04 12.27 -4.74
CA ASP A 8 -0.58 12.53 -6.10
C ASP A 8 0.73 11.79 -6.42
N GLN A 9 1.56 11.53 -5.41
CA GLN A 9 2.79 10.75 -5.53
C GLN A 9 2.62 9.24 -5.30
N LEU A 10 1.41 8.75 -4.99
CA LEU A 10 1.14 7.33 -4.75
C LEU A 10 1.01 6.54 -6.06
N LYS A 11 2.06 5.84 -6.47
CA LYS A 11 2.08 5.09 -7.75
C LYS A 11 1.31 3.78 -7.70
N ALA A 12 1.50 2.98 -6.66
CA ALA A 12 0.87 1.67 -6.56
C ALA A 12 0.70 1.22 -5.10
N VAL A 13 -0.29 0.35 -4.88
CA VAL A 13 -0.54 -0.36 -3.63
C VAL A 13 -0.68 -1.84 -3.95
N ASN A 14 0.26 -2.66 -3.51
CA ASN A 14 0.26 -4.10 -3.76
C ASN A 14 0.13 -4.89 -2.47
N HIS A 15 -0.53 -6.03 -2.55
CA HIS A 15 -0.49 -7.04 -1.49
C HIS A 15 0.70 -7.98 -1.72
N SER A 16 1.27 -8.47 -0.63
CA SER A 16 2.31 -9.50 -0.67
C SER A 16 2.24 -10.35 0.58
N SER A 17 2.85 -11.53 0.52
CA SER A 17 3.00 -12.43 1.65
C SER A 17 4.40 -13.01 1.67
N SER A 18 4.93 -13.32 2.86
CA SER A 18 6.26 -13.96 2.96
C SER A 18 6.22 -15.32 2.28
N ARG A 19 7.27 -15.62 1.52
CA ARG A 19 7.40 -16.93 0.86
C ARG A 19 7.63 -18.05 1.87
N ASP A 20 8.27 -17.74 2.98
CA ASP A 20 8.58 -18.70 4.04
C ASP A 20 7.41 -18.84 5.03
N ASN A 21 6.59 -17.79 5.18
CA ASN A 21 5.40 -17.80 6.01
C ASN A 21 4.23 -17.03 5.36
N PRO A 22 3.31 -17.72 4.66
CA PRO A 22 2.17 -17.08 3.99
C PRO A 22 1.21 -16.32 4.92
N SER A 23 1.29 -16.55 6.24
CA SER A 23 0.49 -15.82 7.24
C SER A 23 1.03 -14.42 7.49
N GLU A 24 2.31 -14.17 7.20
CA GLU A 24 2.88 -12.83 7.23
C GLU A 24 2.48 -12.10 5.96
N LYS A 25 1.52 -11.19 6.11
CA LYS A 25 1.01 -10.37 5.02
C LYS A 25 1.61 -8.97 5.09
N TYR A 26 1.90 -8.42 3.91
CA TYR A 26 2.57 -7.16 3.71
C TYR A 26 1.78 -6.30 2.73
N ILE A 27 1.67 -5.01 3.00
CA ILE A 27 1.17 -4.02 2.04
C ILE A 27 2.38 -3.23 1.55
N GLN A 28 2.63 -3.29 0.24
CA GLN A 28 3.65 -2.50 -0.43
C GLN A 28 3.02 -1.20 -0.95
N VAL A 29 3.62 -0.07 -0.59
CA VAL A 29 3.25 1.25 -1.10
C VAL A 29 4.41 1.78 -1.92
N ILE A 30 4.16 2.06 -3.20
CA ILE A 30 5.17 2.56 -4.14
C ILE A 30 4.85 4.01 -4.48
N SER A 31 5.86 4.89 -4.38
CA SER A 31 5.75 6.27 -4.82
C SER A 31 6.17 6.44 -6.29
N ILE A 32 5.77 7.54 -6.93
CA ILE A 32 6.21 7.86 -8.31
C ILE A 32 7.74 8.01 -8.39
N GLY A 33 8.38 8.46 -7.31
CA GLY A 33 9.85 8.50 -7.19
C GLY A 33 10.51 7.14 -6.95
N GLU A 34 9.80 6.03 -7.17
CA GLU A 34 10.26 4.64 -6.98
C GLU A 34 10.69 4.30 -5.54
N HIS A 35 10.37 5.13 -4.55
CA HIS A 35 10.52 4.73 -3.15
C HIS A 35 9.43 3.72 -2.80
N GLU A 36 9.85 2.61 -2.16
CA GLU A 36 8.97 1.54 -1.71
C GLU A 36 8.91 1.48 -0.18
N PHE A 37 7.70 1.38 0.35
CA PHE A 37 7.44 1.21 1.77
C PHE A 37 6.67 -0.08 2.01
N TRP A 38 7.18 -0.89 2.93
CA TRP A 38 6.59 -2.18 3.29
C TRP A 38 5.97 -2.08 4.68
N PHE A 39 4.65 -2.25 4.74
CA PHE A 39 3.89 -2.22 5.98
C PHE A 39 3.45 -3.63 6.35
N MET A 40 3.57 -3.97 7.63
CA MET A 40 3.21 -5.26 8.23
C MET A 40 2.38 -5.03 9.49
N GLY A 41 1.89 -6.12 10.10
CA GLY A 41 1.30 -6.07 11.45
C GLY A 41 -0.10 -5.48 11.48
N PHE A 42 -0.81 -5.47 10.35
CA PHE A 42 -2.20 -5.07 10.28
C PHE A 42 -3.09 -6.10 10.99
N LEU A 43 -3.86 -5.63 11.98
CA LEU A 43 -4.92 -6.45 12.59
C LEU A 43 -6.05 -6.72 11.58
N TYR A 44 -6.39 -5.71 10.77
CA TYR A 44 -7.42 -5.75 9.72
C TYR A 44 -6.78 -5.58 8.34
N TYR A 45 -5.96 -6.56 7.95
CA TYR A 45 -5.16 -6.48 6.73
C TYR A 45 -6.00 -6.21 5.47
N ASP A 46 -7.08 -6.97 5.25
CA ASP A 46 -7.85 -6.89 4.01
C ASP A 46 -8.61 -5.54 3.92
N GLU A 47 -9.10 -5.00 5.03
CA GLU A 47 -9.75 -3.68 5.09
C GLU A 47 -8.75 -2.56 4.85
N ALA A 48 -7.56 -2.63 5.43
CA ALA A 48 -6.50 -1.64 5.22
C ALA A 48 -6.02 -1.62 3.76
N LEU A 49 -5.83 -2.81 3.16
CA LEU A 49 -5.48 -2.93 1.75
C LEU A 49 -6.56 -2.33 0.85
N LYS A 50 -7.82 -2.69 1.09
CA LYS A 50 -8.95 -2.17 0.32
C LYS A 50 -9.02 -0.64 0.40
N CYS A 51 -8.91 -0.07 1.59
CA CYS A 51 -8.91 1.38 1.78
C CYS A 51 -7.82 2.09 0.96
N LEU A 52 -6.59 1.55 0.96
CA LEU A 52 -5.48 2.11 0.19
C LEU A 52 -5.68 1.96 -1.32
N GLN A 53 -6.26 0.84 -1.78
CA GLN A 53 -6.57 0.61 -3.19
C GLN A 53 -7.71 1.51 -3.68
N ASP A 54 -8.75 1.72 -2.87
CA ASP A 54 -9.86 2.61 -3.18
C ASP A 54 -9.35 4.05 -3.41
N ILE A 55 -8.45 4.54 -2.54
CA ILE A 55 -7.79 5.85 -2.69
C ILE A 55 -6.99 5.93 -4.00
N LEU A 56 -6.25 4.88 -4.35
CA LEU A 56 -5.50 4.82 -5.61
C LEU A 56 -6.44 4.85 -6.83
N GLN A 57 -7.58 4.18 -6.75
CA GLN A 57 -8.58 4.14 -7.82
C GLN A 57 -9.31 5.48 -7.98
N GLU A 58 -9.72 6.14 -6.89
CA GLU A 58 -10.31 7.48 -6.91
C GLU A 58 -9.39 8.49 -7.60
N ARG A 59 -8.08 8.36 -7.39
CA ARG A 59 -7.10 9.18 -8.10
C ARG A 59 -7.08 8.93 -9.62
N CYS A 60 -7.29 7.69 -10.08
CA CYS A 60 -7.39 7.38 -11.50
C CYS A 60 -8.74 7.79 -12.12
N ALA A 61 -9.82 7.83 -11.33
CA ALA A 61 -11.15 8.23 -11.78
C ALA A 61 -11.34 9.76 -11.86
N ALA A 62 -10.47 10.53 -11.21
CA ALA A 62 -10.47 11.99 -11.22
C ALA A 62 -9.60 12.62 -12.34
N VAL A 63 -9.08 11.81 -13.28
CA VAL A 63 -8.26 12.23 -14.42
C VAL A 63 -9.03 12.10 -15.73
#